data_AF-A0A4V4HAN9-F1
#
_entry.id   AF-A0A4V4HAN9-F1
#
_cell.length_a   1.000
_cell.length_b   1.000
_cell.length_c   1.000
_cell.angle_alpha   90.00
_cell.angle_beta   90.00
_cell.angle_gamma   90.00
#
_symmetry.space_group_name_H-M   'P 1'
#
loop_
_entity.id
_entity.type
_entity.pdbx_description
1 polymer ?
#
loop_
_entity_poly.entity_id
_entity_poly.type
_entity_poly.pdbx_seq_one_letter_code
_entity_poly.pdbx_strand_id
1 'polypeptide(L)'
;MTPIKESGRNAGVTGALKCKMESGKLYNVGTGLSDKQRKNPPKAGTIIVYRFQELTRDGVPRFPSFVGEVADKTEPKDAELPEHRKGGATKRGEDEE
;
A
#
# COMPACT_ATOMS: atom_id res chain seq x y z
N MET A 1 7.53 2.93 -9.14
CA MET A 1 6.32 2.09 -9.24
C MET A 1 6.30 1.44 -10.61
N THR A 2 6.14 0.12 -10.68
CA THR A 2 6.03 -0.60 -11.96
C THR A 2 4.62 -1.20 -12.03
N PRO A 3 3.84 -0.96 -13.10
CA PRO A 3 2.53 -1.59 -13.24
C PRO A 3 2.72 -3.09 -13.47
N ILE A 4 2.05 -3.91 -12.65
CA ILE A 4 1.98 -5.36 -12.87
C ILE A 4 0.76 -5.65 -13.74
N LYS A 5 1.03 -6.20 -14.92
CA LYS A 5 0.04 -6.54 -15.95
C LYS A 5 -0.57 -7.90 -15.56
N GLU A 6 -1.85 -7.93 -15.22
CA GLU A 6 -2.53 -9.19 -14.90
C GLU A 6 -2.97 -9.94 -16.17
N SER A 7 -2.90 -11.27 -16.12
CA SER A 7 -3.34 -12.18 -17.18
C SER A 7 -4.61 -12.90 -16.71
N GLY A 8 -5.78 -12.49 -17.21
CA GLY A 8 -7.10 -12.98 -16.78
C GLY A 8 -8.25 -12.18 -17.42
N ARG A 9 -9.48 -12.25 -16.89
CA ARG A 9 -10.68 -11.53 -17.44
C ARG A 9 -10.54 -9.99 -17.44
N ASN A 10 -9.47 -9.46 -16.82
CA ASN A 10 -9.01 -8.07 -16.84
C ASN A 10 -7.73 -7.85 -17.70
N ALA A 11 -7.41 -8.77 -18.62
CA ALA A 11 -6.26 -8.69 -19.51
C ALA A 11 -6.28 -7.39 -20.33
N GLY A 12 -5.47 -6.42 -19.92
CA GLY A 12 -5.41 -5.10 -20.53
C GLY A 12 -5.39 -3.94 -19.54
N VAL A 13 -5.66 -4.18 -18.26
CA VAL A 13 -5.61 -3.13 -17.23
C VAL A 13 -4.59 -3.43 -16.13
N THR A 14 -4.06 -2.37 -15.52
CA THR A 14 -3.15 -2.47 -14.38
C THR A 14 -3.89 -3.11 -13.20
N GLY A 15 -3.58 -4.36 -12.88
CA GLY A 15 -4.27 -5.09 -11.81
C GLY A 15 -3.82 -4.66 -10.42
N ALA A 16 -2.53 -4.30 -10.30
CA ALA A 16 -1.99 -3.74 -9.08
C ALA A 16 -0.84 -2.75 -9.34
N LEU A 17 -0.66 -1.83 -8.39
CA LEU A 17 0.42 -0.87 -8.35
C LEU A 17 1.50 -1.35 -7.38
N LYS A 18 2.73 -1.51 -7.88
CA LYS A 18 3.89 -1.82 -7.03
C LYS A 18 4.48 -0.53 -6.45
N CYS A 19 4.26 -0.28 -5.17
CA CYS A 19 4.71 0.90 -4.45
C CYS A 19 5.92 0.58 -3.56
N LYS A 20 6.70 1.61 -3.25
CA LYS A 20 7.85 1.53 -2.35
C LYS A 20 7.67 2.57 -1.26
N MET A 21 7.83 2.15 -0.02
CA MET A 21 7.83 3.01 1.16
C MET A 21 9.19 3.70 1.35
N GLU A 22 9.22 4.73 2.19
CA GLU A 22 10.45 5.43 2.60
C GLU A 22 11.45 4.47 3.25
N SER A 23 10.97 3.60 4.16
CA SER A 23 11.75 2.50 4.77
C SER A 23 12.34 1.51 3.75
N GLY A 24 12.01 1.60 2.47
CA GLY A 24 12.50 0.71 1.43
C GLY A 24 11.62 -0.51 1.15
N LYS A 25 10.55 -0.69 1.93
CA LYS A 25 9.61 -1.82 1.82
C LYS A 25 8.78 -1.70 0.55
N LEU A 26 8.64 -2.81 -0.16
CA LEU A 26 7.83 -2.90 -1.37
C LEU A 26 6.48 -3.53 -1.05
N TYR A 27 5.40 -2.95 -1.56
CA TYR A 27 4.05 -3.47 -1.38
C TYR A 27 3.25 -3.29 -2.67
N ASN A 28 2.25 -4.14 -2.86
CA ASN A 28 1.39 -4.12 -4.03
C ASN A 28 -0.01 -3.68 -3.62
N VAL A 29 -0.58 -2.71 -4.34
CA VAL A 29 -1.93 -2.20 -4.13
C VAL A 29 -2.78 -2.53 -5.35
N GLY A 30 -3.62 -3.56 -5.25
CA GLY A 30 -4.57 -3.95 -6.31
C GLY A 30 -6.04 -3.62 -6.01
N THR A 31 -6.34 -3.37 -4.74
CA THR A 31 -7.69 -3.09 -4.23
C THR A 31 -7.92 -1.59 -4.11
N GLY A 32 -9.14 -1.12 -4.42
CA GLY A 32 -9.52 0.31 -4.34
C GLY A 32 -9.12 1.15 -5.55
N LEU A 33 -8.42 0.57 -6.53
CA LEU A 33 -8.13 1.25 -7.80
C LEU A 33 -9.39 1.37 -8.63
N SER A 34 -9.76 2.61 -8.98
CA SER A 34 -10.86 2.85 -9.92
C SER A 34 -10.45 2.52 -11.36
N ASP A 35 -11.40 2.15 -12.21
CA ASP A 35 -11.14 1.85 -13.63
C ASP A 35 -10.38 2.97 -14.35
N LYS A 36 -10.64 4.24 -13.98
CA LYS A 36 -9.90 5.41 -14.50
C LYS A 36 -8.40 5.32 -14.22
N GLN A 37 -8.02 4.94 -13.01
CA GLN A 37 -6.62 4.81 -12.59
C GLN A 37 -5.96 3.56 -13.16
N ARG A 38 -6.76 2.51 -13.39
CA ARG A 38 -6.28 1.30 -14.07
C ARG A 38 -5.98 1.57 -15.55
N LYS A 39 -6.76 2.45 -16.20
CA LYS A 39 -6.56 2.90 -17.59
C LYS A 39 -5.47 3.96 -17.72
N ASN A 40 -5.41 4.90 -16.78
CA ASN A 40 -4.38 5.92 -16.69
C ASN A 40 -3.58 5.71 -15.40
N PRO A 41 -2.57 4.81 -15.42
CA PRO A 41 -1.73 4.63 -14.24
C PRO A 41 -1.02 5.95 -13.93
N PRO A 42 -0.94 6.33 -12.64
CA PRO A 42 -0.21 7.53 -12.25
C PRO A 42 1.27 7.39 -12.64
N LYS A 43 1.91 8.52 -12.92
CA LYS A 43 3.30 8.54 -13.39
C LYS A 43 4.21 7.84 -12.37
N ALA A 44 5.26 7.21 -12.87
CA ALA A 44 6.26 6.60 -12.00
C ALA A 44 6.88 7.69 -11.12
N GLY A 45 6.75 7.55 -9.80
CA GLY A 45 7.21 8.54 -8.82
C GLY A 45 6.08 9.34 -8.17
N THR A 46 4.84 9.24 -8.67
CA THR A 46 3.67 9.84 -8.00
C THR A 46 3.41 9.17 -6.65
N ILE A 47 3.15 9.99 -5.63
CA ILE A 47 2.78 9.52 -4.30
C ILE A 47 1.29 9.23 -4.26
N ILE A 48 0.94 8.11 -3.64
CA ILE A 48 -0.45 7.67 -3.49
C ILE A 48 -0.80 7.56 -2.01
N VAL A 49 -2.04 7.88 -1.68
CA VAL A 49 -2.64 7.63 -0.38
C VAL A 49 -3.31 6.28 -0.45
N TYR A 50 -2.95 5.42 0.49
CA TYR A 50 -3.55 4.11 0.67
C TYR A 50 -3.88 3.93 2.16
N ARG A 51 -4.88 3.10 2.44
CA ARG A 51 -5.23 2.64 3.78
C ARG A 51 -4.94 1.15 3.87
N PHE A 52 -4.62 0.66 5.05
CA PHE A 52 -4.46 -0.78 5.31
C PHE A 52 -5.18 -1.11 6.60
N GLN A 53 -5.55 -2.37 6.76
CA GLN A 53 -6.27 -2.83 7.95
C GLN A 53 -5.31 -3.37 9.01
N GLU A 54 -4.29 -4.10 8.56
CA GLU A 54 -3.31 -4.73 9.43
C GLU A 54 -1.90 -4.58 8.83
N LEU A 55 -0.88 -4.66 9.69
CA LEU A 55 0.50 -4.80 9.29
C LEU A 55 0.97 -6.24 9.51
N THR A 56 1.90 -6.68 8.67
CA THR A 56 2.70 -7.88 8.91
C THR A 56 3.78 -7.61 9.96
N ARG A 57 4.39 -8.68 10.49
CA ARG A 57 5.57 -8.62 11.40
C ARG A 57 6.72 -7.82 10.78
N ASP A 58 6.81 -7.93 9.46
CA ASP A 58 7.60 -7.15 8.51
C ASP A 58 7.47 -5.62 8.65
N GLY A 59 6.38 -5.15 9.26
CA GLY A 59 5.87 -3.79 9.11
C GLY A 59 5.49 -3.46 7.66
N VAL A 60 5.02 -4.46 6.91
CA VAL A 60 4.45 -4.30 5.55
C VAL A 60 2.92 -4.31 5.65
N PRO A 61 2.19 -3.36 5.03
CA PRO A 61 0.74 -3.31 5.03
C PRO A 61 0.13 -4.51 4.34
N ARG A 62 -0.82 -5.14 5.02
CA ARG A 62 -1.60 -6.25 4.52
C ARG A 62 -3.01 -5.77 4.23
N PHE A 63 -3.47 -6.16 3.04
CA PHE A 63 -4.68 -5.62 2.41
C PHE A 63 -4.68 -4.09 2.29
N PRO A 64 -3.67 -3.49 1.62
CA PRO A 64 -3.72 -2.09 1.29
C PRO A 64 -4.82 -1.81 0.26
N SER A 65 -5.70 -0.88 0.59
CA SER A 65 -6.70 -0.31 -0.32
C SER A 65 -6.26 1.08 -0.75
N PHE A 66 -6.24 1.29 -2.05
CA PHE A 66 -6.00 2.59 -2.65
C PHE A 66 -7.09 3.59 -2.23
N VAL A 67 -6.70 4.81 -1.89
CA VAL A 67 -7.62 5.90 -1.50
C VAL A 67 -7.59 7.03 -2.52
N GLY A 68 -6.40 7.50 -2.89
CA GLY A 68 -6.24 8.64 -3.80
C GLY A 68 -4.81 8.84 -4.27
N GLU A 69 -4.63 9.59 -5.34
CA GLU A 69 -3.31 10.04 -5.82
C GLU A 69 -3.02 11.44 -5.27
N VAL A 70 -1.77 11.68 -4.86
CA VAL A 70 -1.32 12.98 -4.36
C VAL A 70 -0.09 13.37 -5.18
N ALA A 71 -0.35 13.97 -6.34
CA ALA A 71 0.69 14.42 -7.26
C ALA A 71 1.54 15.56 -6.69
N ASP A 72 0.99 16.35 -5.76
CA ASP A 72 1.69 17.44 -5.09
C ASP A 72 2.79 16.98 -4.12
N LYS A 73 2.73 15.73 -3.65
CA LYS A 73 3.78 15.18 -2.78
C LYS A 73 4.84 14.49 -3.62
N THR A 74 6.10 14.79 -3.31
CA THR A 74 7.29 14.22 -3.98
C THR A 74 7.91 13.08 -3.19
N GLU A 75 7.63 12.99 -1.89
CA GLU A 75 8.25 12.03 -0.98
C GLU A 75 7.20 11.04 -0.43
N PRO A 76 7.42 9.72 -0.57
CA PRO A 76 6.59 8.73 0.09
C PRO A 76 6.84 8.84 1.59
N LYS A 77 5.79 8.91 2.40
CA LYS A 77 5.91 8.87 3.85
C LYS A 77 5.48 7.50 4.35
N ASP A 78 6.25 6.92 5.26
CA ASP A 78 5.79 5.74 5.99
C ASP A 78 4.53 6.08 6.79
N ALA A 79 3.66 5.10 6.96
CA ALA A 79 2.49 5.27 7.81
C ALA A 79 2.96 5.49 9.25
N GLU A 80 2.74 6.69 9.78
CA GLU A 80 3.01 7.02 11.18
C GLU A 80 2.01 6.28 12.07
N LEU A 81 2.37 5.06 12.43
CA LEU A 81 1.60 4.26 13.37
C LEU A 81 2.18 4.42 14.76
N PRO A 82 1.34 4.70 15.77
CA PRO A 82 1.79 4.76 17.15
C PRO A 82 2.37 3.40 17.56
N GLU A 83 3.43 3.43 18.37
CA GLU A 83 4.26 2.25 18.66
C GLU A 83 3.47 1.06 19.21
N HIS A 84 2.37 1.30 19.93
CA HIS A 84 1.46 0.26 20.42
C HIS A 84 0.81 -0.58 19.30
N ARG A 85 0.71 -0.04 18.08
CA ARG A 85 0.17 -0.76 16.90
C ARG A 85 1.24 -1.39 16.03
N LYS A 86 2.53 -1.15 16.30
CA LYS A 86 3.66 -1.83 15.65
C LYS A 86 3.90 -3.26 16.20
N GLY A 87 3.13 -3.70 17.20
CA GLY A 87 3.27 -4.99 17.90
C GLY A 87 2.65 -6.21 17.19
N GLY A 88 2.71 -6.28 15.86
CA GLY A 88 2.09 -7.35 15.06
C GLY A 88 3.06 -7.87 13.99
N ALA A 89 3.87 -8.89 14.20
CA ALA A 89 3.69 -9.92 15.21
C ALA A 89 4.95 -10.29 15.99
N THR A 90 4.95 -9.92 17.25
CA THR A 90 5.41 -10.66 18.42
C THR A 90 4.94 -9.75 19.56
N LYS A 91 4.21 -10.12 20.60
CA LYS A 91 3.82 -11.38 21.24
C LYS A 91 2.62 -11.01 22.14
N ARG A 92 1.79 -11.99 22.52
CA ARG A 92 0.83 -11.88 23.64
C ARG A 92 1.50 -11.33 24.92
N GLY A 93 0.73 -10.60 25.73
CA GLY A 93 0.97 -10.27 27.14
C GLY A 93 0.22 -8.97 27.49
N GLU A 94 -0.92 -8.97 28.18
CA GLU A 94 -1.15 -9.26 29.61
C GLU A 94 -0.81 -8.05 30.48
N ASP A 95 -1.83 -7.32 30.92
CA ASP A 95 -1.78 -6.49 32.12
C ASP A 95 -3.09 -6.69 32.89
N GLU A 96 -2.91 -7.34 34.03
CA GLU A 96 -3.80 -7.53 35.16
C GLU A 96 -3.95 -6.20 35.91
N GLU A 97 -5.18 -5.80 36.21
CA GLU A 97 -5.62 -5.39 37.57
C GLU A 97 -7.13 -5.59 37.71
#